data_AF-A0A3L8GFV5-F1
#
_entry.id   AF-A0A3L8GFV5-F1
#
_cell.length_a   1.000
_cell.length_b   1.000
_cell.length_c   1.000
_cell.angle_alpha   90.00
_cell.angle_beta   90.00
_cell.angle_gamma   90.00
#
_symmetry.space_group_name_H-M   'P 1'
#
loop_
_entity.id
_entity.type
_entity.pdbx_description
1 polymer ?
#
loop_
_entity_poly.entity_id
_entity_poly.type
_entity_poly.pdbx_seq_one_letter_code
_entity_poly.pdbx_strand_id
1 'polypeptide(L)'
;MKNNNVLGFLLKGLIVILFISCLYMFIKEDSTQTVHNQQSKQVVKSSQKKNKGAHLPKVSATDWQLTLINRENMKEELNPVVVEINGIFIDERIADATAEFLAAAQAIDPQEHLISGYRSVETQTQLYQSYIEQEMASDPSLTPEAAEKRVQAYSQPPKASEHNTGLAIDMGTSDYLNQSYPDSVKQIEKIAPDYGFVLRFQEDKKHSTGVGYEDWHYRYVGKESAKYMTKHNLSLEEYIALLKEKK
;
A
#
# COMPACT_ATOMS: atom_id res chain seq x y z
N MET A 1 -30.14 -18.81 -33.44
CA MET A 1 -29.07 -18.56 -32.45
C MET A 1 -27.93 -17.80 -33.13
N LYS A 2 -27.73 -16.52 -32.82
CA LYS A 2 -26.46 -15.81 -33.08
C LYS A 2 -26.39 -14.51 -32.24
N ASN A 3 -25.30 -14.43 -31.48
CA ASN A 3 -24.58 -13.27 -30.95
C ASN A 3 -25.30 -12.21 -30.09
N ASN A 4 -25.32 -12.43 -28.77
CA ASN A 4 -25.51 -11.38 -27.75
C ASN A 4 -24.18 -10.90 -27.10
N ASN A 5 -23.03 -11.44 -27.50
CA ASN A 5 -21.76 -11.12 -26.83
C ASN A 5 -21.13 -9.80 -27.32
N VAL A 6 -21.44 -9.34 -28.53
CA VAL A 6 -20.81 -8.14 -29.12
C VAL A 6 -21.29 -6.85 -28.44
N LEU A 7 -22.56 -6.81 -28.01
CA LEU A 7 -23.14 -5.61 -27.39
C LEU A 7 -22.57 -5.36 -25.98
N GLY A 8 -22.22 -6.43 -25.24
CA GLY A 8 -21.58 -6.34 -23.93
C GLY A 8 -20.12 -5.86 -23.99
N PHE A 9 -19.38 -6.24 -25.04
CA PHE A 9 -18.02 -5.73 -25.27
C PHE A 9 -18.01 -4.26 -25.71
N LEU A 10 -18.96 -3.85 -26.56
CA LEU A 10 -19.10 -2.45 -26.98
C LEU A 10 -19.48 -1.52 -25.82
N LEU A 11 -20.34 -1.98 -24.90
CA LEU A 11 -20.75 -1.17 -23.74
C LEU A 11 -19.63 -1.03 -22.70
N LYS A 12 -18.82 -2.09 -22.49
CA LYS A 12 -17.64 -2.03 -21.60
C LYS A 12 -16.52 -1.16 -22.17
N GLY A 13 -16.30 -1.19 -23.49
CA GLY A 13 -15.34 -0.30 -24.16
C GLY A 13 -15.71 1.18 -24.05
N LEU A 14 -17.00 1.51 -24.15
CA LEU A 14 -17.49 2.90 -24.07
C LEU A 14 -17.28 3.52 -22.67
N ILE A 15 -17.40 2.73 -21.60
CA ILE A 15 -17.22 3.18 -20.21
C ILE A 15 -15.74 3.46 -19.90
N VAL A 16 -14.81 2.64 -20.44
CA VAL A 16 -13.36 2.86 -20.30
C VAL A 16 -12.88 4.09 -21.07
N ILE A 17 -13.44 4.33 -22.26
CA ILE A 17 -13.14 5.54 -23.06
C ILE A 17 -13.58 6.82 -22.32
N LEU A 18 -14.74 6.79 -21.65
CA LEU A 18 -15.22 7.92 -20.83
C LEU A 18 -14.26 8.19 -19.65
N PHE A 19 -13.74 7.15 -18.99
CA PHE A 19 -12.79 7.26 -17.87
C PHE A 19 -11.45 7.90 -18.31
N ILE A 20 -10.91 7.49 -19.45
CA ILE A 20 -9.67 8.05 -20.02
C ILE A 20 -9.87 9.50 -20.48
N SER A 21 -11.03 9.84 -21.07
CA SER A 21 -11.32 11.20 -21.50
C SER A 21 -11.48 12.19 -20.33
N CYS A 22 -12.09 11.74 -19.22
CA CYS A 22 -12.19 12.53 -17.99
C CYS A 22 -10.82 12.74 -17.34
N LEU A 23 -9.94 11.73 -17.33
CA LEU A 23 -8.57 11.88 -16.84
C LEU A 23 -7.78 12.90 -17.69
N TYR A 24 -7.97 12.88 -19.01
CA TYR A 24 -7.27 13.78 -19.93
C TYR A 24 -7.71 15.24 -19.80
N MET A 25 -8.98 15.51 -19.46
CA MET A 25 -9.46 16.87 -19.18
C MET A 25 -8.96 17.41 -17.83
N PHE A 26 -8.70 16.56 -16.83
CA PHE A 26 -8.12 16.98 -15.55
C PHE A 26 -6.61 17.26 -15.60
N ILE A 27 -5.88 16.71 -16.58
CA ILE A 27 -4.43 16.94 -16.73
C ILE A 27 -4.13 18.26 -17.47
N LYS A 28 -5.12 18.89 -18.12
CA LYS A 28 -4.89 20.04 -19.02
C LYS A 28 -5.18 21.42 -18.40
N GLU A 29 -5.65 21.48 -17.16
CA GLU A 29 -5.78 22.74 -16.41
C GLU A 29 -4.74 22.81 -15.30
N ASP A 30 -3.50 23.16 -15.67
CA ASP A 30 -2.78 24.23 -14.98
C ASP A 30 -1.45 24.50 -15.68
N SER A 31 -1.47 25.44 -16.62
CA SER A 31 -0.26 26.00 -17.21
C SER A 31 -0.57 27.40 -17.75
N THR A 32 -0.58 28.40 -16.87
CA THR A 32 0.01 29.75 -17.10
C THR A 32 -0.31 30.71 -15.95
N GLN A 33 0.67 31.08 -15.12
CA GLN A 33 1.40 32.37 -15.16
C GLN A 33 2.13 32.69 -13.84
N THR A 34 3.44 32.86 -13.97
CA THR A 34 4.38 33.53 -13.06
C THR A 34 4.28 35.04 -13.17
N VAL A 35 4.32 35.82 -12.07
CA VAL A 35 5.11 37.08 -11.92
C VAL A 35 5.43 37.38 -10.43
N HIS A 36 6.73 37.59 -10.17
CA HIS A 36 7.46 38.33 -9.11
C HIS A 36 6.85 38.64 -7.72
N ASN A 37 7.64 38.37 -6.66
CA ASN A 37 8.34 39.45 -5.94
C ASN A 37 9.56 38.96 -5.13
N GLN A 38 10.60 39.79 -5.08
CA GLN A 38 11.85 39.59 -4.34
C GLN A 38 11.72 39.97 -2.85
N GLN A 39 12.68 39.46 -2.06
CA GLN A 39 13.07 39.84 -0.69
C GLN A 39 12.15 39.43 0.48
N SER A 40 12.61 38.45 1.26
CA SER A 40 13.27 38.76 2.55
C SER A 40 14.15 37.60 3.02
N LYS A 41 15.39 37.92 3.38
CA LYS A 41 16.26 37.08 4.19
C LYS A 41 15.83 37.26 5.65
N GLN A 42 15.70 36.15 6.35
CA GLN A 42 15.94 35.89 7.78
C GLN A 42 14.76 35.28 8.53
N VAL A 43 15.16 34.29 9.35
CA VAL A 43 14.44 33.68 10.47
C VAL A 43 13.38 32.63 10.12
N VAL A 44 13.83 31.38 9.91
CA VAL A 44 13.31 30.24 10.71
C VAL A 44 14.45 29.22 10.89
N LYS A 45 15.32 29.45 11.87
CA LYS A 45 15.93 28.33 12.61
C LYS A 45 14.95 27.96 13.71
N SER A 46 14.80 26.66 13.93
CA SER A 46 13.99 25.98 14.95
C SER A 46 12.56 25.62 14.53
N SER A 47 12.37 24.35 14.18
CA SER A 47 11.33 23.48 14.77
C SER A 47 11.41 22.04 14.22
N GLN A 48 12.51 21.33 14.48
CA GLN A 48 12.51 19.85 14.45
C GLN A 48 13.39 19.31 15.59
N LYS A 49 12.93 19.55 16.82
CA LYS A 49 13.25 18.72 17.99
C LYS A 49 11.98 18.67 18.83
N LYS A 50 11.01 17.86 18.42
CA LYS A 50 9.87 17.50 19.28
C LYS A 50 10.07 16.05 19.75
N ASN A 51 10.42 15.93 21.03
CA ASN A 51 10.30 14.74 21.90
C ASN A 51 10.60 13.35 21.28
N LYS A 52 11.87 13.06 20.95
CA LYS A 52 12.39 11.67 20.87
C LYS A 52 12.65 11.07 22.27
N GLY A 53 11.69 11.23 23.19
CA GLY A 53 11.81 10.90 24.61
C GLY A 53 10.83 9.85 25.13
N ALA A 54 9.93 9.34 24.27
CA ALA A 54 9.18 8.13 24.61
C ALA A 54 10.15 6.94 24.58
N HIS A 55 10.08 6.06 25.59
CA HIS A 55 10.86 4.82 25.59
C HIS A 55 10.46 4.02 24.34
N LEU A 56 11.44 3.75 23.47
CA LEU A 56 11.22 2.89 22.31
C LEU A 56 10.74 1.51 22.78
N PRO A 57 9.84 0.85 22.03
CA PRO A 57 9.50 -0.55 22.29
C PRO A 57 10.76 -1.42 22.35
N LYS A 58 10.74 -2.45 23.20
CA LYS A 58 11.87 -3.37 23.40
C LYS A 58 11.95 -4.41 22.29
N VAL A 59 12.07 -3.94 21.05
CA VAL A 59 12.14 -4.74 19.82
C VAL A 59 13.46 -4.48 19.10
N SER A 60 13.89 -5.45 18.30
CA SER A 60 15.05 -5.33 17.42
C SER A 60 14.61 -4.92 16.02
N ALA A 61 15.38 -4.05 15.36
CA ALA A 61 15.20 -3.76 13.92
C ALA A 61 15.31 -4.99 12.99
N THR A 62 15.73 -6.15 13.52
CA THR A 62 15.84 -7.44 12.82
C THR A 62 14.80 -8.46 13.29
N ASP A 63 13.85 -8.06 14.14
CA ASP A 63 12.75 -8.95 14.52
C ASP A 63 11.91 -9.28 13.29
N TRP A 64 11.37 -10.50 13.24
CA TRP A 64 10.72 -11.05 12.05
C TRP A 64 9.56 -10.18 11.55
N GLN A 65 8.77 -9.62 12.47
CA GLN A 65 7.63 -8.76 12.15
C GLN A 65 8.05 -7.40 11.57
N LEU A 66 9.32 -7.01 11.75
CA LEU A 66 9.91 -5.77 11.24
C LEU A 66 10.75 -5.99 9.97
N THR A 67 10.60 -7.14 9.31
CA THR A 67 11.26 -7.39 8.02
C THR A 67 10.84 -6.31 7.00
N LEU A 68 11.80 -5.49 6.57
CA LEU A 68 11.57 -4.46 5.55
C LEU A 68 11.76 -5.06 4.15
N ILE A 69 10.71 -4.99 3.34
CA ILE A 69 10.74 -5.28 1.91
C ILE A 69 10.19 -4.06 1.18
N ASN A 70 10.98 -3.55 0.23
CA ASN A 70 10.59 -2.53 -0.73
C ASN A 70 11.58 -2.58 -1.91
N ARG A 71 11.48 -1.63 -2.85
CA ARG A 71 12.35 -1.59 -4.05
C ARG A 71 13.83 -1.43 -3.75
N GLU A 72 14.18 -0.87 -2.60
CA GLU A 72 15.57 -0.69 -2.14
C GLU A 72 16.04 -1.85 -1.24
N ASN A 73 15.12 -2.69 -0.77
CA ASN A 73 15.36 -3.78 0.18
C ASN A 73 14.71 -5.08 -0.33
N MET A 74 15.04 -5.47 -1.56
CA MET A 74 14.50 -6.69 -2.17
C MET A 74 14.95 -7.94 -1.41
N LYS A 75 14.08 -8.95 -1.35
CA LYS A 75 14.34 -10.24 -0.68
C LYS A 75 14.00 -11.41 -1.60
N GLU A 76 14.85 -12.43 -1.58
CA GLU A 76 14.48 -13.74 -2.13
C GLU A 76 13.27 -14.32 -1.38
N GLU A 77 12.66 -15.36 -1.94
CA GLU A 77 11.49 -16.03 -1.35
C GLU A 77 11.74 -16.43 0.11
N LEU A 78 10.82 -16.03 0.99
CA LEU A 78 10.94 -16.21 2.44
C LEU A 78 10.30 -17.50 2.93
N ASN A 79 9.40 -18.10 2.15
CA ASN A 79 8.69 -19.35 2.47
C ASN A 79 8.10 -19.36 3.91
N PRO A 80 7.23 -18.39 4.28
CA PRO A 80 6.56 -18.42 5.57
C PRO A 80 5.67 -19.67 5.67
N VAL A 81 5.46 -20.16 6.89
CA VAL A 81 4.39 -21.13 7.15
C VAL A 81 3.07 -20.36 7.10
N VAL A 82 2.16 -20.77 6.23
CA VAL A 82 0.91 -20.05 5.98
C VAL A 82 -0.32 -20.84 6.42
N VAL A 83 -1.34 -20.10 6.85
CA VAL A 83 -2.70 -20.61 7.10
C VAL A 83 -3.69 -19.82 6.26
N GLU A 84 -4.85 -20.41 6.00
CA GLU A 84 -5.92 -19.77 5.24
C GLU A 84 -6.95 -19.14 6.19
N ILE A 85 -7.29 -17.88 5.94
CA ILE A 85 -8.41 -17.17 6.59
C ILE A 85 -9.30 -16.61 5.48
N ASN A 86 -10.55 -17.06 5.41
CA ASN A 86 -11.53 -16.61 4.42
C ASN A 86 -11.03 -16.67 2.95
N GLY A 87 -10.32 -17.74 2.56
CA GLY A 87 -9.79 -17.89 1.20
C GLY A 87 -8.44 -17.20 0.96
N ILE A 88 -7.90 -16.48 1.96
CA ILE A 88 -6.66 -15.72 1.84
C ILE A 88 -5.58 -16.35 2.73
N PHE A 89 -4.44 -16.66 2.12
CA PHE A 89 -3.28 -17.17 2.85
C PHE A 89 -2.55 -16.04 3.56
N ILE A 90 -2.10 -16.27 4.79
CA ILE A 90 -1.35 -15.32 5.62
C ILE A 90 -0.33 -16.10 6.47
N ASP A 91 0.69 -15.42 6.99
CA ASP A 91 1.67 -16.04 7.89
C ASP A 91 0.99 -16.54 9.18
N GLU A 92 1.20 -17.80 9.56
CA GLU A 92 0.54 -18.43 10.71
C GLU A 92 0.70 -17.62 12.01
N ARG A 93 1.81 -16.88 12.15
CA ARG A 93 2.13 -16.08 13.34
C ARG A 93 1.23 -14.85 13.52
N ILE A 94 0.51 -14.46 12.47
CA ILE A 94 -0.42 -13.31 12.49
C ILE A 94 -1.89 -13.72 12.38
N ALA A 95 -2.20 -15.03 12.43
CA ALA A 95 -3.55 -15.53 12.19
C ALA A 95 -4.59 -14.94 13.16
N ASP A 96 -4.34 -15.04 14.46
CA ASP A 96 -5.24 -14.49 15.47
C ASP A 96 -5.40 -12.97 15.33
N ALA A 97 -4.28 -12.25 15.14
CA ALA A 97 -4.30 -10.80 14.94
C ALA A 97 -5.10 -10.40 13.70
N THR A 98 -4.99 -11.15 12.60
CA THR A 98 -5.72 -10.91 11.36
C THR A 98 -7.21 -11.15 11.55
N ALA A 99 -7.59 -12.28 12.16
CA ALA A 99 -9.00 -12.60 12.43
C ALA A 99 -9.65 -11.58 13.37
N GLU A 100 -8.96 -11.19 14.43
CA GLU A 100 -9.43 -10.17 15.38
C GLU A 100 -9.57 -8.80 14.72
N PHE A 101 -8.58 -8.38 13.91
CA PHE A 101 -8.61 -7.10 13.21
C PHE A 101 -9.73 -7.06 12.18
N LEU A 102 -9.88 -8.12 11.38
CA LEU A 102 -10.95 -8.25 10.39
C LEU A 102 -12.32 -8.18 11.05
N ALA A 103 -12.54 -8.90 12.15
CA ALA A 103 -13.82 -8.86 12.86
C ALA A 103 -14.13 -7.45 13.42
N ALA A 104 -13.11 -6.74 13.91
CA ALA A 104 -13.28 -5.37 14.40
C ALA A 104 -13.54 -4.37 13.27
N ALA A 105 -12.90 -4.55 12.10
CA ALA A 105 -13.17 -3.76 10.91
C ALA A 105 -14.59 -4.01 10.38
N GLN A 106 -15.06 -5.26 10.39
CA GLN A 106 -16.43 -5.64 10.02
C GLN A 106 -17.51 -5.07 10.96
N ALA A 107 -17.16 -4.82 12.22
CA ALA A 107 -18.04 -4.11 13.15
C ALA A 107 -18.20 -2.62 12.82
N ILE A 108 -17.24 -2.03 12.07
CA ILE A 108 -17.30 -0.67 11.55
C ILE A 108 -18.02 -0.66 10.20
N ASP A 109 -17.63 -1.55 9.30
CA ASP A 109 -18.21 -1.71 7.96
C ASP A 109 -18.41 -3.19 7.63
N PRO A 110 -19.66 -3.71 7.64
CA PRO A 110 -19.92 -5.13 7.42
C PRO A 110 -19.50 -5.68 6.04
N GLN A 111 -19.19 -4.81 5.07
CA GLN A 111 -18.70 -5.23 3.76
C GLN A 111 -17.19 -5.49 3.74
N GLU A 112 -16.48 -5.11 4.80
CA GLU A 112 -15.03 -5.27 4.86
C GLU A 112 -14.63 -6.76 4.80
N HIS A 113 -13.71 -7.08 3.89
CA HIS A 113 -13.17 -8.42 3.73
C HIS A 113 -11.69 -8.38 3.34
N LEU A 114 -11.03 -9.53 3.46
CA LEU A 114 -9.66 -9.71 2.95
C LEU A 114 -9.72 -9.83 1.42
N ILE A 115 -8.94 -9.02 0.73
CA ILE A 115 -8.78 -9.04 -0.73
C ILE A 115 -7.55 -9.87 -1.09
N SER A 116 -6.45 -9.69 -0.35
CA SER A 116 -5.17 -10.32 -0.66
C SER A 116 -4.31 -10.48 0.60
N GLY A 117 -3.39 -11.46 0.57
CA GLY A 117 -2.49 -11.81 1.67
C GLY A 117 -1.14 -12.27 1.15
N TYR A 118 -0.61 -13.38 1.64
CA TYR A 118 0.63 -13.97 1.14
C TYR A 118 0.58 -14.20 -0.38
N ARG A 119 1.62 -13.73 -1.05
CA ARG A 119 1.92 -14.02 -2.46
C ARG A 119 3.37 -14.47 -2.54
N SER A 120 3.64 -15.63 -3.13
CA SER A 120 5.01 -16.03 -3.42
C SER A 120 5.66 -15.06 -4.42
N VAL A 121 6.99 -15.05 -4.48
CA VAL A 121 7.77 -14.32 -5.48
C VAL A 121 7.40 -14.77 -6.89
N GLU A 122 7.12 -16.07 -7.10
CA GLU A 122 6.66 -16.60 -8.38
C GLU A 122 5.28 -16.04 -8.75
N THR A 123 4.32 -16.08 -7.84
CA THR A 123 2.99 -15.50 -8.03
C THR A 123 3.08 -14.00 -8.33
N GLN A 124 3.91 -13.26 -7.59
CA GLN A 124 4.14 -11.84 -7.83
C GLN A 124 4.78 -11.60 -9.20
N THR A 125 5.66 -12.50 -9.67
CA THR A 125 6.26 -12.43 -11.00
C THR A 125 5.21 -12.57 -12.08
N GLN A 126 4.36 -13.58 -12.00
CA GLN A 126 3.29 -13.80 -12.97
C GLN A 126 2.31 -12.62 -12.99
N LEU A 127 1.90 -12.13 -11.81
CA LEU A 127 1.00 -10.99 -11.70
C LEU A 127 1.61 -9.73 -12.30
N TYR A 128 2.85 -9.42 -11.95
CA TYR A 128 3.54 -8.22 -12.43
C TYR A 128 3.72 -8.25 -13.95
N GLN A 129 4.07 -9.41 -14.53
CA GLN A 129 4.15 -9.56 -15.99
C GLN A 129 2.77 -9.40 -16.65
N SER A 130 1.71 -9.95 -16.03
CA SER A 130 0.36 -9.77 -16.56
C SER A 130 -0.07 -8.30 -16.62
N TYR A 131 0.36 -7.46 -15.66
CA TYR A 131 0.09 -6.02 -15.69
C TYR A 131 0.88 -5.31 -16.79
N ILE A 132 2.14 -5.70 -17.03
CA ILE A 132 2.94 -5.14 -18.14
C ILE A 132 2.25 -5.45 -19.47
N GLU A 133 1.83 -6.70 -19.67
CA GLU A 133 1.12 -7.13 -20.86
C GLU A 133 -0.22 -6.38 -21.04
N GLN A 134 -0.96 -6.15 -19.96
CA GLN A 134 -2.21 -5.38 -19.99
C GLN A 134 -1.99 -3.91 -20.36
N GLU A 135 -0.95 -3.26 -19.81
CA GLU A 135 -0.58 -1.89 -20.16
C GLU A 135 -0.21 -1.79 -21.64
N MET A 136 0.62 -2.71 -22.14
CA MET A 136 1.03 -2.74 -23.55
C MET A 136 -0.14 -3.05 -24.49
N ALA A 137 -1.07 -3.92 -24.08
CA ALA A 137 -2.28 -4.21 -24.86
C ALA A 137 -3.23 -3.00 -24.90
N SER A 138 -3.30 -2.23 -23.81
CA SER A 138 -4.13 -1.03 -23.71
C SER A 138 -3.52 0.16 -24.46
N ASP A 139 -2.19 0.26 -24.51
CA ASP A 139 -1.43 1.28 -25.23
C ASP A 139 -0.29 0.62 -26.05
N PRO A 140 -0.57 0.20 -27.30
CA PRO A 140 0.41 -0.46 -28.16
C PRO A 140 1.63 0.40 -28.54
N SER A 141 1.64 1.70 -28.17
CA SER A 141 2.81 2.56 -28.39
C SER A 141 3.88 2.42 -27.30
N LEU A 142 3.55 1.75 -26.19
CA LEU A 142 4.47 1.51 -25.09
C LEU A 142 5.58 0.52 -25.48
N THR A 143 6.81 0.88 -25.13
CA THR A 143 7.88 -0.10 -25.00
C THR A 143 7.68 -0.93 -23.71
N PRO A 144 8.25 -2.14 -23.61
CA PRO A 144 8.22 -2.92 -22.38
C PRO A 144 8.70 -2.13 -21.14
N GLU A 145 9.75 -1.32 -21.28
CA GLU A 145 10.31 -0.52 -20.19
C GLU A 145 9.35 0.61 -19.76
N ALA A 146 8.64 1.21 -20.73
CA ALA A 146 7.67 2.25 -20.45
C ALA A 146 6.41 1.66 -19.78
N ALA A 147 5.96 0.48 -20.21
CA ALA A 147 4.89 -0.26 -19.56
C ALA A 147 5.27 -0.68 -18.14
N GLU A 148 6.47 -1.25 -17.95
CA GLU A 148 6.99 -1.59 -16.62
C GLU A 148 7.01 -0.36 -15.70
N LYS A 149 7.49 0.79 -16.19
CA LYS A 149 7.48 2.03 -15.41
C LYS A 149 6.06 2.49 -15.02
N ARG A 150 5.04 2.24 -15.86
CA ARG A 150 3.64 2.50 -15.51
C ARG A 150 3.16 1.53 -14.42
N VAL A 151 3.44 0.24 -14.57
CA VAL A 151 3.08 -0.79 -13.58
C VAL A 151 3.70 -0.49 -12.20
N GLN A 152 4.93 0.01 -12.15
CA GLN A 152 5.58 0.41 -10.90
C GLN A 152 4.85 1.54 -10.16
N ALA A 153 3.91 2.26 -10.79
CA ALA A 153 3.11 3.27 -10.10
C ALA A 153 2.06 2.64 -9.15
N TYR A 154 1.65 1.39 -9.39
CA TYR A 154 0.56 0.72 -8.65
C TYR A 154 0.84 -0.73 -8.25
N SER A 155 1.94 -1.34 -8.68
CA SER A 155 2.33 -2.69 -8.25
C SER A 155 3.82 -2.75 -7.91
N GLN A 156 4.16 -3.51 -6.87
CA GLN A 156 5.55 -3.79 -6.53
C GLN A 156 6.12 -4.86 -7.48
N PRO A 157 7.39 -4.72 -7.91
CA PRO A 157 8.05 -5.80 -8.64
C PRO A 157 8.25 -7.03 -7.74
N PRO A 158 8.53 -8.20 -8.34
CA PRO A 158 8.85 -9.41 -7.58
C PRO A 158 10.00 -9.16 -6.61
N LYS A 159 9.99 -9.81 -5.44
CA LYS A 159 10.98 -9.63 -4.36
C LYS A 159 10.91 -8.29 -3.62
N ALA A 160 10.09 -7.34 -4.09
CA ALA A 160 9.89 -6.03 -3.47
C ALA A 160 8.49 -5.85 -2.86
N SER A 161 7.65 -6.89 -2.88
CA SER A 161 6.30 -6.85 -2.33
C SER A 161 6.28 -7.32 -0.88
N GLU A 162 5.63 -6.56 0.01
CA GLU A 162 5.45 -7.00 1.40
C GLU A 162 4.58 -8.27 1.51
N HIS A 163 3.73 -8.55 0.51
CA HIS A 163 2.96 -9.80 0.46
C HIS A 163 3.86 -11.05 0.40
N ASN A 164 5.12 -10.92 -0.03
CA ASN A 164 6.10 -12.01 0.02
C ASN A 164 6.45 -12.42 1.46
N THR A 165 6.15 -11.58 2.46
CA THR A 165 6.36 -11.91 3.88
C THR A 165 5.21 -12.71 4.50
N GLY A 166 4.02 -12.65 3.91
CA GLY A 166 2.78 -13.11 4.56
C GLY A 166 2.29 -12.21 5.70
N LEU A 167 2.94 -11.06 5.94
CA LEU A 167 2.63 -10.10 7.01
C LEU A 167 1.81 -8.89 6.53
N ALA A 168 1.59 -8.79 5.22
CA ALA A 168 0.74 -7.77 4.61
C ALA A 168 -0.60 -8.39 4.24
N ILE A 169 -1.67 -7.64 4.48
CA ILE A 169 -3.03 -7.95 4.06
C ILE A 169 -3.59 -6.73 3.33
N ASP A 170 -4.34 -7.00 2.26
CA ASP A 170 -5.21 -6.00 1.64
C ASP A 170 -6.63 -6.23 2.11
N MET A 171 -7.29 -5.16 2.55
CA MET A 171 -8.68 -5.17 3.00
C MET A 171 -9.47 -4.05 2.34
N GLY A 172 -10.76 -4.30 2.13
CA GLY A 172 -11.68 -3.26 1.65
C GLY A 172 -13.10 -3.78 1.53
N THR A 173 -13.95 -2.94 0.96
CA THR A 173 -15.38 -3.22 0.74
C THR A 173 -15.68 -3.77 -0.66
N SER A 174 -14.65 -3.89 -1.52
CA SER A 174 -14.74 -4.35 -2.90
C SER A 174 -13.67 -5.42 -3.17
N ASP A 175 -14.00 -6.39 -4.02
CA ASP A 175 -13.07 -7.46 -4.42
C ASP A 175 -11.87 -6.93 -5.25
N TYR A 176 -11.91 -5.66 -5.65
CA TYR A 176 -10.84 -4.96 -6.36
C TYR A 176 -10.16 -3.96 -5.45
N LEU A 177 -8.84 -3.77 -5.62
CA LEU A 177 -8.09 -2.72 -4.94
C LEU A 177 -8.54 -1.34 -5.45
N ASN A 178 -9.44 -0.72 -4.69
CA ASN A 178 -10.00 0.59 -4.93
C ASN A 178 -10.13 1.35 -3.61
N GLN A 179 -10.25 2.68 -3.70
CA GLN A 179 -10.52 3.48 -2.52
C GLN A 179 -11.85 3.06 -1.89
N SER A 180 -11.79 2.74 -0.60
CA SER A 180 -12.96 2.44 0.22
C SER A 180 -13.61 3.73 0.71
N TYR A 181 -14.76 3.61 1.39
CA TYR A 181 -15.44 4.77 1.95
C TYR A 181 -14.54 5.49 2.98
N PRO A 182 -14.21 6.78 2.78
CA PRO A 182 -13.19 7.46 3.60
C PRO A 182 -13.46 7.47 5.10
N ASP A 183 -14.73 7.44 5.51
CA ASP A 183 -15.11 7.43 6.93
C ASP A 183 -14.94 6.05 7.57
N SER A 184 -15.14 4.96 6.82
CA SER A 184 -14.83 3.59 7.26
C SER A 184 -13.31 3.42 7.40
N VAL A 185 -12.55 3.84 6.37
CA VAL A 185 -11.08 3.78 6.34
C VAL A 185 -10.48 4.47 7.56
N LYS A 186 -10.88 5.71 7.87
CA LYS A 186 -10.36 6.44 9.04
C LYS A 186 -10.62 5.73 10.37
N GLN A 187 -11.76 5.06 10.49
CA GLN A 187 -12.11 4.32 11.71
C GLN A 187 -11.32 3.01 11.82
N ILE A 188 -11.16 2.30 10.71
CA ILE A 188 -10.39 1.04 10.63
C ILE A 188 -8.90 1.31 10.87
N GLU A 189 -8.32 2.33 10.22
CA GLU A 189 -6.94 2.77 10.43
C GLU A 189 -6.67 3.08 11.91
N LYS A 190 -7.62 3.73 12.58
CA LYS A 190 -7.48 4.10 14.00
C LYS A 190 -7.40 2.90 14.93
N ILE A 191 -8.08 1.78 14.61
CA ILE A 191 -8.06 0.57 15.45
C ILE A 191 -6.95 -0.41 15.07
N ALA A 192 -6.41 -0.35 13.85
CA ALA A 192 -5.38 -1.27 13.36
C ALA A 192 -4.20 -1.48 14.33
N PRO A 193 -3.67 -0.45 15.03
CA PRO A 193 -2.56 -0.62 15.97
C PRO A 193 -2.88 -1.48 17.20
N ASP A 194 -4.15 -1.61 17.58
CA ASP A 194 -4.56 -2.47 18.70
C ASP A 194 -4.40 -3.96 18.36
N TYR A 195 -4.38 -4.27 17.06
CA TYR A 195 -4.18 -5.62 16.52
C TYR A 195 -2.76 -5.82 15.98
N GLY A 196 -1.91 -4.78 16.00
CA GLY A 196 -0.52 -4.85 15.55
C GLY A 196 -0.32 -4.54 14.07
N PHE A 197 -1.35 -4.00 13.41
CA PHE A 197 -1.29 -3.53 12.04
C PHE A 197 -1.09 -2.01 11.97
N VAL A 198 -0.48 -1.56 10.88
CA VAL A 198 -0.44 -0.16 10.49
C VAL A 198 -0.96 -0.02 9.07
N LEU A 199 -1.64 1.09 8.77
CA LEU A 199 -1.84 1.50 7.39
C LEU A 199 -0.47 1.83 6.79
N ARG A 200 0.00 0.99 5.87
CA ARG A 200 1.41 0.95 5.50
C ARG A 200 1.85 2.14 4.66
N PHE A 201 0.96 2.57 3.76
CA PHE A 201 1.21 3.62 2.78
C PHE A 201 0.26 4.79 3.02
N GLN A 202 0.66 5.67 3.93
CA GLN A 202 -0.06 6.91 4.24
C GLN A 202 0.29 8.02 3.23
N GLU A 203 -0.65 8.95 3.01
CA GLU A 203 -0.55 10.05 2.04
C GLU A 203 0.73 10.88 2.20
N ASP A 204 1.12 11.19 3.44
CA ASP A 204 2.30 12.00 3.76
C ASP A 204 3.63 11.21 3.80
N LYS A 205 3.58 9.89 3.56
CA LYS A 205 4.74 8.99 3.70
C LYS A 205 5.36 8.51 2.40
N LYS A 206 4.82 8.87 1.24
CA LYS A 206 5.37 8.50 -0.09
C LYS A 206 6.86 8.79 -0.24
N HIS A 207 7.36 9.88 0.35
CA HIS A 207 8.77 10.25 0.30
C HIS A 207 9.70 9.23 0.99
N SER A 208 9.18 8.49 1.97
CA SER A 208 9.92 7.46 2.73
C SER A 208 9.65 6.05 2.23
N THR A 209 8.43 5.76 1.76
CA THR A 209 8.01 4.41 1.33
C THR A 209 8.27 4.16 -0.15
N GLY A 210 8.31 5.21 -0.96
CA GLY A 210 8.34 5.12 -2.43
C GLY A 210 7.02 4.66 -3.05
N VAL A 211 5.93 4.57 -2.26
CA VAL A 211 4.60 4.10 -2.69
C VAL A 211 3.56 5.18 -2.36
N GLY A 212 2.57 5.34 -3.25
CA GLY A 212 1.46 6.28 -3.05
C GLY A 212 0.52 5.82 -1.93
N TYR A 213 -0.49 6.63 -1.63
CA TYR A 213 -1.50 6.26 -0.63
C TYR A 213 -2.28 5.01 -1.08
N GLU A 214 -2.41 4.05 -0.17
CA GLU A 214 -3.18 2.81 -0.37
C GLU A 214 -3.98 2.55 0.91
N ASP A 215 -5.28 2.84 0.89
CA ASP A 215 -6.18 2.70 2.04
C ASP A 215 -6.51 1.24 2.40
N TRP A 216 -6.18 0.32 1.49
CA TRP A 216 -6.37 -1.12 1.64
C TRP A 216 -5.19 -1.86 2.29
N HIS A 217 -3.95 -1.34 2.19
CA HIS A 217 -2.74 -2.12 2.52
C HIS A 217 -2.35 -1.97 3.99
N TYR A 218 -2.57 -3.03 4.77
CA TYR A 218 -2.21 -3.11 6.18
C TYR A 218 -1.02 -4.04 6.39
N ARG A 219 -0.05 -3.58 7.19
CA ARG A 219 1.18 -4.32 7.50
C ARG A 219 1.25 -4.67 8.98
N TYR A 220 1.39 -5.95 9.30
CA TYR A 220 1.67 -6.40 10.67
C TYR A 220 3.10 -6.07 11.07
N VAL A 221 3.25 -5.37 12.19
CA VAL A 221 4.53 -4.98 12.81
C VAL A 221 4.56 -5.31 14.31
N GLY A 222 3.50 -5.91 14.84
CA GLY A 222 3.31 -6.17 16.27
C GLY A 222 2.71 -4.99 17.04
N LYS A 223 1.94 -5.27 18.09
CA LYS A 223 1.12 -4.28 18.82
C LYS A 223 1.91 -3.09 19.37
N GLU A 224 3.07 -3.33 19.99
CA GLU A 224 3.88 -2.23 20.56
C GLU A 224 4.46 -1.32 19.48
N SER A 225 4.99 -1.91 18.41
CA SER A 225 5.56 -1.17 17.28
C SER A 225 4.48 -0.42 16.51
N ALA A 226 3.34 -1.04 16.23
CA ALA A 226 2.23 -0.38 15.54
C ALA A 226 1.75 0.85 16.31
N LYS A 227 1.51 0.71 17.62
CA LYS A 227 1.11 1.82 18.49
C LYS A 227 2.15 2.94 18.52
N TYR A 228 3.44 2.60 18.58
CA TYR A 228 4.51 3.58 18.54
C TYR A 228 4.56 4.29 17.19
N MET A 229 4.53 3.56 16.08
CA MET A 229 4.55 4.10 14.72
C MET A 229 3.39 5.06 14.48
N THR A 230 2.16 4.66 14.80
CA THR A 230 0.97 5.51 14.65
C THR A 230 1.06 6.75 15.53
N LYS A 231 1.41 6.60 16.82
CA LYS A 231 1.53 7.74 17.74
C LYS A 231 2.57 8.77 17.28
N HIS A 232 3.64 8.30 16.67
CA HIS A 232 4.76 9.15 16.23
C HIS A 232 4.71 9.50 14.75
N ASN A 233 3.63 9.12 14.04
CA ASN A 233 3.48 9.24 12.59
C ASN A 233 4.75 8.79 11.85
N LEU A 234 5.11 7.51 11.97
CA LEU A 234 6.30 6.94 11.35
C LEU A 234 5.92 5.89 10.29
N SER A 235 6.60 5.92 9.14
CA SER A 235 6.65 4.75 8.26
C SER A 235 7.51 3.63 8.86
N LEU A 236 7.40 2.42 8.31
CA LEU A 236 8.23 1.29 8.74
C LEU A 236 9.72 1.59 8.52
N GLU A 237 10.06 2.28 7.43
CA GLU A 237 11.41 2.75 7.10
C GLU A 237 11.97 3.67 8.19
N GLU A 238 11.21 4.73 8.54
CA GLU A 238 11.60 5.69 9.57
C GLU A 238 11.75 5.01 10.95
N TYR A 239 10.83 4.09 11.26
CA TYR A 239 10.85 3.35 12.52
C TYR A 239 12.06 2.42 12.62
N ILE A 240 12.38 1.66 11.58
CA ILE A 240 13.56 0.78 11.54
C ILE A 240 14.85 1.59 11.64
N ALA A 241 14.94 2.74 10.96
CA ALA A 241 16.08 3.64 11.08
C ALA A 241 16.27 4.12 12.53
N LEU A 242 15.17 4.54 13.18
CA LEU A 242 15.17 4.97 14.57
C LEU A 242 15.61 3.86 15.54
N LEU A 243 15.18 2.62 15.33
CA LEU A 243 15.60 1.47 16.14
C LEU A 243 17.10 1.17 15.98
N LYS A 244 17.67 1.35 14.78
CA LYS A 244 19.10 1.15 14.52
C LYS A 244 19.98 2.22 15.17
N GLU A 245 19.52 3.48 15.20
CA GLU A 245 20.24 4.61 15.84
C GLU A 245 20.36 4.50 17.37
N LYS A 246 19.51 3.69 18.01
CA LYS A 246 19.34 3.63 19.47
C LYS A 246 19.87 2.35 20.11
N LYS A 247 20.54 1.50 19.32
CA LYS A 247 21.32 0.35 19.82
C LYS A 247 22.73 0.76 20.23
#